data_AF-A0A7Y7M961-F1
#
_entry.id   AF-A0A7Y7M961-F1
#
_cell.length_a   1.000
_cell.length_b   1.000
_cell.length_c   1.000
_cell.angle_alpha   90.00
_cell.angle_beta   90.00
_cell.angle_gamma   90.00
#
_symmetry.space_group_name_H-M   'P 1'
#
loop_
_entity.id
_entity.type
_entity.pdbx_description
1 polymer ?
#
loop_
_entity_poly.entity_id
_entity_poly.type
_entity_poly.pdbx_seq_one_letter_code
_entity_poly.pdbx_strand_id
1 'polypeptide(L)' 'MPAPPELAVRLVEALVFASADPVSERVVAELLEAQGQVPADIEDLGTYVRGVIDAVVARYDGRGVAPVQVAGGWQ' A
#
# COMPACT_ATOMS: atom_id res chain seq x y z
N MET A 1 4.61 13.80 -4.81
CA MET A 1 3.76 13.69 -3.60
C MET A 1 4.69 13.56 -2.40
N PRO A 2 4.40 14.17 -1.24
CA PRO A 2 5.16 13.90 -0.02
C PRO A 2 5.15 12.40 0.31
N ALA A 3 6.18 11.93 1.02
CA ALA A 3 6.25 10.53 1.45
C ALA A 3 5.02 10.17 2.31
N PRO A 4 4.39 9.00 2.09
CA PRO A 4 3.24 8.60 2.88
C PRO A 4 3.61 8.41 4.36
N PRO A 5 2.65 8.58 5.30
CA PRO A 5 2.88 8.31 6.71
C PRO A 5 3.37 6.87 6.93
N GLU A 6 4.39 6.67 7.79
CA GLU A 6 4.96 5.33 8.04
C GLU A 6 3.88 4.32 8.50
N LEU A 7 2.88 4.75 9.28
CA LEU A 7 1.79 3.88 9.72
C LEU A 7 0.96 3.35 8.53
N ALA A 8 0.66 4.19 7.54
CA ALA A 8 -0.02 3.78 6.32
C ALA A 8 0.77 2.68 5.60
N VAL A 9 2.08 2.88 5.44
CA VAL A 9 3.00 1.90 4.83
C VAL A 9 2.99 0.58 5.59
N ARG A 10 3.06 0.61 6.92
CA ARG A 10 3.04 -0.61 7.76
C ARG A 10 1.72 -1.37 7.73
N LEU A 11 0.59 -0.66 7.68
CA LEU A 11 -0.73 -1.27 7.56
C LEU A 11 -0.87 -2.01 6.22
N VAL A 12 -0.43 -1.38 5.12
CA VAL A 12 -0.48 -2.00 3.79
C VAL A 12 0.51 -3.16 3.69
N GLU A 13 1.72 -3.02 4.23
CA GLU A 13 2.69 -4.11 4.35
C GLU A 13 2.06 -5.31 5.07
N ALA A 14 1.48 -5.10 6.26
CA ALA A 14 0.84 -6.16 7.03
C ALA A 14 -0.32 -6.83 6.27
N LEU A 15 -1.15 -6.05 5.56
CA LEU A 15 -2.26 -6.57 4.77
C LEU A 15 -1.77 -7.48 3.63
N VAL A 16 -0.77 -7.04 2.87
CA VAL A 16 -0.20 -7.80 1.75
C VAL A 16 0.41 -9.11 2.25
N PHE A 17 1.21 -9.07 3.32
CA PHE A 17 1.86 -10.27 3.86
C PHE A 17 0.90 -11.24 4.56
N ALA A 18 -0.19 -10.74 5.15
CA ALA A 18 -1.16 -11.58 5.84
C ALA A 18 -2.20 -12.20 4.90
N SER A 19 -2.41 -11.62 3.71
CA SER A 19 -3.40 -12.12 2.75
C SER A 19 -2.90 -13.34 2.01
N ALA A 20 -3.76 -14.34 1.86
CA ALA A 20 -3.49 -15.50 1.02
C ALA A 20 -3.70 -15.21 -0.47
N ASP A 21 -4.51 -14.18 -0.78
CA ASP A 21 -4.88 -13.76 -2.13
C ASP A 21 -4.25 -12.39 -2.47
N PRO A 22 -3.99 -12.09 -3.76
CA PRO A 22 -3.48 -10.79 -4.19
C PRO A 22 -4.38 -9.62 -3.76
N VAL A 23 -3.78 -8.61 -3.13
CA VAL A 23 -4.45 -7.44 -2.57
C VAL A 23 -4.58 -6.33 -3.62
N SER A 24 -5.80 -5.98 -4.01
CA SER A 24 -6.03 -4.90 -4.98
C SER A 24 -5.84 -3.50 -4.38
N GLU A 25 -5.53 -2.50 -5.22
CA GLU A 25 -5.48 -1.08 -4.83
C GLU A 25 -6.77 -0.62 -4.14
N ARG A 26 -7.91 -1.19 -4.53
CA ARG A 26 -9.20 -0.90 -3.90
C ARG A 26 -9.23 -1.32 -2.43
N VAL A 27 -8.78 -2.54 -2.12
CA VAL A 27 -8.74 -3.04 -0.73
C VAL A 27 -7.75 -2.23 0.10
N VAL A 28 -6.63 -1.81 -0.50
CA VAL A 28 -5.69 -0.89 0.14
C VAL A 28 -6.35 0.45 0.47
N ALA A 29 -7.09 1.03 -0.47
CA ALA A 29 -7.82 2.28 -0.26
C ALA A 29 -8.83 2.14 0.90
N GLU A 30 -9.65 1.09 0.88
CA GLU A 30 -10.64 0.80 1.93
C GLU A 30 -9.98 0.64 3.31
N LEU A 31 -8.83 -0.02 3.40
CA LEU A 31 -8.05 -0.14 4.64
C LEU A 31 -7.56 1.24 5.13
N LEU A 32 -6.95 2.02 4.25
CA LEU A 32 -6.37 3.31 4.62
C LEU A 32 -7.45 4.31 5.07
N GLU A 33 -8.62 4.31 4.42
CA GLU A 33 -9.78 5.09 4.85
C GLU A 33 -10.27 4.64 6.22
N ALA A 34 -10.47 3.33 6.42
CA ALA A 34 -10.95 2.77 7.67
C ALA A 34 -10.02 3.05 8.86
N GLN A 35 -8.72 3.18 8.62
CA GLN A 35 -7.70 3.49 9.63
C GLN A 35 -7.40 5.00 9.75
N GLY A 36 -8.15 5.86 9.05
CA GLY A 36 -7.94 7.31 9.07
C GLY A 36 -6.56 7.74 8.55
N GLN A 37 -5.98 6.95 7.63
CA GLN A 37 -4.65 7.16 7.06
C GLN A 37 -4.69 7.81 5.67
N VAL A 38 -5.85 8.30 5.23
CA VAL A 38 -5.96 9.15 4.02
C VAL A 38 -5.88 10.62 4.46
N PRO A 39 -4.87 11.38 4.02
CA PRO A 39 -4.78 12.81 4.34
C PRO A 39 -5.99 13.58 3.76
N ALA A 40 -6.47 14.57 4.50
CA ALA A 40 -7.67 15.33 4.14
C ALA A 40 -7.51 16.20 2.88
N ASP A 41 -6.27 16.50 2.49
CA ASP A 41 -5.88 17.32 1.35
C ASP A 41 -5.55 16.49 0.09
N ILE A 42 -5.78 15.17 0.11
CA ILE A 42 -5.60 14.33 -1.08
C ILE A 42 -6.69 14.59 -2.12
N GLU A 43 -6.26 15.02 -3.31
CA GLU A 43 -7.12 15.23 -4.49
C GLU A 43 -7.34 13.94 -5.30
N ASP A 44 -6.35 13.04 -5.28
CA ASP A 44 -6.38 11.76 -6.01
C ASP A 44 -5.99 10.61 -5.09
N LEU A 45 -7.01 9.92 -4.58
CA LEU A 45 -6.86 8.74 -3.72
C LEU A 45 -6.08 7.61 -4.40
N GLY A 46 -6.26 7.42 -5.72
CA GLY A 46 -5.55 6.37 -6.45
C GLY A 46 -4.05 6.65 -6.53
N THR A 47 -3.66 7.90 -6.77
CA THR A 47 -2.25 8.31 -6.73
C THR A 47 -1.66 8.21 -5.32
N TYR A 48 -2.44 8.54 -4.28
CA TYR A 48 -2.01 8.33 -2.90
C TYR A 48 -1.76 6.86 -2.57
N VAL A 49 -2.72 5.99 -2.89
CA VAL A 49 -2.63 4.53 -2.68
C VAL A 49 -1.41 3.94 -3.39
N ARG A 50 -1.20 4.28 -4.66
CA ARG A 50 0.00 3.84 -5.40
C ARG A 50 1.28 4.30 -4.73
N GLY A 51 1.34 5.54 -4.25
CA GLY A 51 2.49 6.04 -3.50
C GLY A 51 2.75 5.29 -2.19
N VAL A 52 1.71 4.82 -1.48
CA VAL A 52 1.86 3.96 -0.30
C VAL A 52 2.42 2.59 -0.70
N ILE A 53 1.91 1.99 -1.77
CA ILE A 53 2.37 0.69 -2.27
C ILE A 53 3.83 0.79 -2.75
N ASP A 54 4.19 1.82 -3.51
CA ASP A 54 5.56 2.06 -3.96
C ASP A 54 6.51 2.19 -2.76
N ALA A 55 6.06 2.86 -1.69
CA ALA A 55 6.82 2.98 -0.45
C ALA A 55 6.96 1.62 0.27
N VAL A 56 5.98 0.72 0.19
CA VAL A 56 6.13 -0.67 0.67
C VAL A 56 7.18 -1.40 -0.16
N VAL A 57 7.06 -1.39 -1.49
CA VAL A 57 7.97 -2.10 -2.41
C VAL A 57 9.42 -1.65 -2.20
N ALA A 58 9.67 -0.35 -2.11
CA ALA A 58 11.01 0.22 -1.92
C ALA A 58 11.73 -0.27 -0.64
N ARG A 59 10.99 -0.74 0.38
CA ARG A 59 11.59 -1.31 1.61
C ARG A 59 12.26 -2.66 1.38
N TYR A 60 11.88 -3.32 0.29
CA TYR A 60 12.35 -4.66 -0.07
C TYR A 60 13.46 -4.65 -1.13
N ASP A 61 13.90 -3.47 -1.57
CA ASP A 61 15.05 -3.35 -2.47
C ASP A 61 16.29 -4.01 -1.86
N GLY A 62 16.88 -4.96 -2.60
CA GLY A 62 18.04 -5.74 -2.15
C GLY A 62 17.74 -6.80 -1.09
N ARG A 63 16.47 -7.13 -0.82
CA ARG A 63 16.06 -8.22 0.07
C ARG A 63 15.77 -9.51 -0.71
N GLY A 64 15.68 -10.63 0.02
CA GLY A 64 15.39 -11.94 -0.57
C GLY A 64 13.91 -12.19 -0.91
N VAL A 65 13.03 -11.24 -0.59
CA VAL A 65 11.61 -11.23 -0.92
C VAL A 65 11.24 -9.83 -1.39
N ALA A 66 10.27 -9.72 -2.30
CA ALA A 66 9.74 -8.45 -2.78
C ALA A 66 8.25 -8.62 -3.09
N PRO A 67 7.39 -7.63 -2.74
CA PRO A 67 6.01 -7.61 -3.20
C PRO A 67 5.97 -7.52 -4.73
N VAL A 68 5.09 -8.30 -5.36
CA VAL A 68 4.91 -8.33 -6.81
C VAL A 68 3.45 -8.18 -7.20
N GLN A 69 3.21 -7.70 -8.42
CA GLN A 69 1.86 -7.57 -8.93
C GLN A 69 1.40 -8.87 -9.62
N VAL A 70 0.25 -9.40 -9.19
CA VAL A 70 -0.38 -10.62 -9.72
C VAL A 70 -1.85 -10.34 -10.01
N ALA A 71 -2.28 -10.51 -11.26
CA ALA A 71 -3.67 -10.27 -11.70
C ALA A 71 -4.26 -8.90 -11.27
N GLY A 72 -3.41 -7.87 -11.16
CA GLY A 72 -3.81 -6.52 -10.73
C GLY A 72 -3.87 -6.30 -9.21
N GLY A 73 -3.53 -7.31 -8.40
CA GLY A 73 -3.29 -7.18 -6.95
C GLY A 73 -1.81 -7.34 -6.58
N TRP A 74 -1.50 -7.09 -5.31
CA TRP A 74 -0.16 -7.19 -4.73
C TRP A 74 -0.04 -8.35 -3.76
N GLN A 75 1.05 -9.10 -3.86
CA GLN A 75 1.37 -10.24 -2.99
C GLN A 75 2.87 -10.30 -2.72
#